data_AF-A0A7X1IKQ8-F1
#
_entry.id   AF-A0A7X1IKQ8-F1
#
_cell.length_a   1.000
_cell.length_b   1.000
_cell.length_c   1.000
_cell.angle_alpha   90.00
_cell.angle_beta   90.00
_cell.angle_gamma   90.00
#
_symmetry.space_group_name_H-M   'P 1'
#
loop_
_entity.id
_entity.type
_entity.pdbx_description
1 polymer ?
#
loop_
_entity_poly.entity_id
_entity_poly.type
_entity_poly.pdbx_seq_one_letter_code
_entity_poly.pdbx_strand_id
1 'polypeptide(L)' 'MNTVYTLLEVTAATVRRGDLIEIGSKQFKVRDLVDVPGGGRRVYFGSGEAFVFRRGTRLFAMRALRKW' A
#
# COMPACT_ATOMS: atom_id res chain seq x y z
N MET A 1 17.88 0.94 -15.32
CA MET A 1 16.86 1.95 -14.97
C MET A 1 16.86 2.13 -13.46
N ASN A 2 17.19 3.32 -12.94
CA ASN A 2 17.10 3.57 -11.49
C ASN A 2 15.66 3.90 -11.12
N THR A 3 15.03 3.05 -10.31
CA THR A 3 13.72 3.33 -9.72
C THR A 3 13.87 4.32 -8.57
N VAL A 4 13.18 5.46 -8.67
CA VAL A 4 13.07 6.42 -7.57
C VAL A 4 11.81 6.10 -6.78
N TYR A 5 11.90 6.10 -5.45
CA TYR A 5 10.73 5.97 -4.58
C TYR A 5 10.37 7.32 -3.98
N THR A 6 9.07 7.59 -3.88
CA THR A 6 8.53 8.72 -3.13
C THR A 6 7.79 8.19 -1.92
N LEU A 7 8.03 8.81 -0.76
CA LEU A 7 7.24 8.60 0.45
C LEU A 7 5.96 9.44 0.36
N LEU A 8 4.81 8.82 0.53
CA LEU A 8 3.52 9.50 0.49
C LEU A 8 2.54 8.89 1.51
N GLU A 9 1.58 9.70 1.93
CA GLU A 9 0.43 9.19 2.66
C GLU A 9 -0.56 8.54 1.67
N VAL A 10 -1.07 7.36 2.04
CA VAL A 10 -2.06 6.61 1.29
C VAL A 10 -3.28 6.28 2.15
N THR A 11 -4.44 6.21 1.50
CA THR A 11 -5.73 5.82 2.08
C THR A 11 -6.25 4.59 1.36
N ALA A 12 -7.41 4.07 1.80
CA ALA A 12 -8.05 2.94 1.15
C ALA A 12 -8.29 3.23 -0.35
N ALA A 13 -8.56 4.48 -0.72
CA ALA A 13 -8.78 4.89 -2.11
C ALA A 13 -7.47 5.01 -2.92
N THR A 14 -6.33 5.33 -2.30
CA THR A 14 -5.11 5.73 -3.03
C THR A 14 -3.96 4.72 -2.98
N VAL A 15 -4.06 3.69 -2.13
CA VAL A 15 -3.11 2.56 -2.12
C VAL A 15 -3.10 1.84 -3.48
N ARG A 16 -1.94 1.36 -3.91
CA ARG A 16 -1.75 0.67 -5.19
C ARG A 16 -0.95 -0.62 -5.01
N ARG A 17 -1.15 -1.54 -5.96
CA ARG A 17 -0.24 -2.69 -6.12
C ARG A 17 1.17 -2.15 -6.36
N GLY A 18 2.14 -2.75 -5.68
CA GLY A 18 3.54 -2.34 -5.74
C GLY A 18 3.97 -1.33 -4.67
N ASP A 19 3.04 -0.68 -3.97
CA ASP A 19 3.37 0.14 -2.79
C ASP A 19 4.10 -0.69 -1.74
N LEU A 20 5.08 -0.09 -1.08
CA LEU A 20 5.71 -0.62 0.12
C LEU A 20 5.10 0.11 1.32
N ILE A 21 4.24 -0.57 2.08
CA ILE A 21 3.60 0.00 3.28
C ILE A 21 4.46 -0.32 4.49
N GLU A 22 4.70 0.66 5.35
CA GLU A 22 5.35 0.44 6.63
C GLU A 22 4.32 0.08 7.70
N ILE A 23 4.50 -1.08 8.33
CA ILE A 23 3.67 -1.57 9.44
C ILE A 23 4.60 -2.12 10.50
N GLY A 24 4.60 -1.54 11.71
CA GLY A 24 5.44 -2.00 12.81
C GLY A 24 6.94 -2.03 12.46
N SER A 25 7.44 -0.96 11.83
CA SER A 25 8.83 -0.83 11.36
C SER A 25 9.27 -1.84 10.29
N LYS A 26 8.33 -2.61 9.72
CA LYS A 26 8.60 -3.54 8.62
C LYS A 26 7.88 -3.08 7.35
N GLN A 27 8.55 -3.18 6.22
CA GLN A 27 7.98 -2.87 4.92
C GLN A 27 7.30 -4.09 4.30
N PHE A 28 6.09 -3.89 3.79
CA PHE A 28 5.31 -4.91 3.12
C PHE A 28 4.91 -4.44 1.72
N LYS A 29 5.29 -5.20 0.70
CA LYS A 29 4.92 -4.91 -0.68
C LYS A 29 3.51 -5.38 -0.97
N VAL A 30 2.62 -4.45 -1.34
CA VAL A 30 1.26 -4.76 -1.78
C VAL A 30 1.33 -5.56 -3.09
N ARG A 31 0.90 -6.82 -3.04
CA ARG A 31 0.78 -7.69 -4.20
C ARG A 31 -0.59 -7.67 -4.83
N ASP A 32 -1.62 -7.55 -4.00
CA ASP A 32 -2.99 -7.43 -4.49
C ASP A 32 -3.85 -6.62 -3.51
N LEU A 33 -5.01 -6.21 -3.97
CA LEU A 33 -5.95 -5.41 -3.19
C LEU A 33 -7.38 -5.68 -3.61
N VAL A 34 -8.28 -5.71 -2.63
CA VAL A 34 -9.72 -5.86 -2.86
C VAL A 34 -10.48 -4.85 -2.01
N ASP A 35 -11.58 -4.35 -2.54
CA ASP A 35 -12.49 -3.49 -1.79
C ASP A 35 -13.19 -4.28 -0.70
N VAL A 36 -13.48 -3.60 0.42
CA VAL A 36 -14.30 -4.16 1.50
C VAL A 36 -15.43 -3.19 1.84
N PRO A 37 -16.54 -3.69 2.42
CA PRO A 37 -17.67 -2.83 2.80
C PRO A 37 -17.26 -1.62 3.64
N GLY A 38 -17.95 -0.50 3.43
CA GLY A 38 -17.67 0.77 4.11
C GLY A 38 -16.49 1.57 3.52
N GLY A 39 -16.07 1.26 2.29
CA GLY A 39 -14.99 1.98 1.60
C GLY A 39 -13.60 1.72 2.17
N GLY A 40 -13.42 0.58 2.82
CA GLY A 40 -12.09 0.10 3.22
C GLY A 40 -11.40 -0.65 2.10
N ARG A 41 -10.15 -1.03 2.34
CA ARG A 41 -9.38 -1.90 1.46
C ARG A 41 -8.75 -3.03 2.26
N ARG A 42 -8.75 -4.24 1.70
CA ARG A 42 -7.85 -5.32 2.12
C ARG A 42 -6.69 -5.38 1.14
N VAL A 43 -5.47 -5.28 1.64
CA VAL A 43 -4.25 -5.48 0.85
C VAL A 43 -3.64 -6.83 1.20
N TYR A 44 -3.10 -7.50 0.19
CA TYR A 44 -2.37 -8.76 0.33
C TYR A 44 -0.89 -8.50 0.07
N PHE A 45 -0.04 -9.06 0.91
CA PHE A 45 1.41 -8.95 0.81
C PHE A 45 2.05 -10.20 0.21
N GLY A 46 3.33 -10.08 -0.15
CA GLY A 46 4.08 -11.16 -0.83
C GLY A 46 4.21 -12.46 -0.03
N SER A 47 4.18 -12.38 1.29
CA SER A 47 4.31 -13.52 2.20
C SER A 47 2.97 -14.12 2.63
N GLY A 48 1.85 -13.65 2.06
CA GLY A 48 0.50 -14.18 2.32
C GLY A 48 -0.25 -13.48 3.45
N GLU A 49 0.39 -12.58 4.21
CA GLU A 49 -0.32 -11.75 5.17
C GLU A 49 -1.24 -10.75 4.45
N ALA A 50 -2.30 -10.35 5.14
CA ALA A 50 -3.19 -9.32 4.66
C ALA A 50 -3.42 -8.26 5.74
N PHE A 51 -3.60 -7.02 5.31
CA PHE A 51 -3.96 -5.91 6.17
C PHE A 51 -5.26 -5.28 5.69
N VAL A 52 -6.22 -5.13 6.59
CA VAL A 52 -7.49 -4.46 6.32
C VAL A 52 -7.45 -3.09 6.97
N PHE A 53 -7.72 -2.06 6.18
CA PHE A 53 -7.84 -0.71 6.70
C PHE A 53 -9.11 -0.04 6.20
N ARG A 54 -9.69 0.77 7.08
CA ARG A 54 -10.98 1.43 6.85
C ARG A 54 -10.77 2.74 6.10
N ARG A 55 -11.87 3.32 5.61
CA ARG A 55 -11.86 4.58 4.83
C ARG A 55 -11.09 5.73 5.49
N GLY A 56 -11.14 5.82 6.82
CA GLY A 56 -10.47 6.88 7.59
C GLY A 56 -9.00 6.61 7.92
N THR A 57 -8.49 5.41 7.65
CA THR A 57 -7.10 5.06 7.97
C THR A 57 -6.15 5.65 6.93
N ARG A 58 -5.09 6.31 7.42
CA ARG A 58 -3.97 6.84 6.64
C ARG A 58 -2.71 6.06 7.00
N LEU A 59 -1.93 5.69 5.99
CA LEU A 59 -0.66 4.97 6.14
C LEU A 59 0.41 5.68 5.33
N PHE A 60 1.67 5.52 5.69
CA PHE A 60 2.77 5.89 4.80
C PHE A 60 3.14 4.74 3.89
N ALA A 61 3.36 5.05 2.62
CA ALA A 61 3.85 4.11 1.62
C ALA A 61 5.00 4.71 0.82
N MET A 62 5.96 3.87 0.44
CA MET A 62 6.92 4.18 -0.61
C MET A 62 6.39 3.67 -1.95
N ARG A 63 6.32 4.55 -2.94
CA ARG A 63 5.86 4.23 -4.29
C ARG A 63 6.96 4.50 -5.31
N ALA A 64 7.23 3.48 -6.13
CA ALA A 64 8.12 3.60 -7.27
C ALA A 64 7.54 4.59 -8.28
N LEU A 65 8.28 5.65 -8.57
CA LEU A 65 8.06 6.50 -9.72
C LEU A 65 8.73 5.87 -10.93
N ARG A 66 7.95 5.57 -11.95
CA ARG A 66 8.50 5.22 -13.25
C ARG A 66 8.84 6.54 -13.96
N LYS A 67 10.14 6.86 -14.06
CA LYS A 67 10.61 7.92 -14.95
C LYS A 67 10.48 7.42 -16.39
N TRP A 68 9.90 8.26 -17.26
CA TRP A 68 9.86 8.01 -18.71
C TRP A 68 11.26 8.15 -19.31
#